data_AF-A0A3L6SGT7-F1
#
_entry.id   AF-A0A3L6SGT7-F1
#
_cell.length_a   1.000
_cell.length_b   1.000
_cell.length_c   1.000
_cell.angle_alpha   90.00
_cell.angle_beta   90.00
_cell.angle_gamma   90.00
#
_symmetry.space_group_name_H-M   'P 1'
#
loop_
_entity.id
_entity.type
_entity.pdbx_description
1 polymer ?
#
loop_
_entity_poly.entity_id
_entity_poly.type
_entity_poly.pdbx_seq_one_letter_code
_entity_poly.pdbx_strand_id
1 'polypeptide(L)'
;MIPCTAAIALVVALSLAQYASLAAAAAGGPRVIIVGAGISGISAGKRLCDAGITDLLILEATDHVGGRMHKQNFAGINVEVGANWVEGVNGGKMNPIWPIVNSTLKLRNFRSDFDHLAQNVYKEEYVLK
;
A
#
# COMPACT_ATOMS: atom_id res chain seq x y z
N MET A 1 -18.75 -10.43 -61.17
CA MET A 1 -19.93 -10.42 -60.30
C MET A 1 -19.55 -11.07 -58.99
N ILE A 2 -19.41 -10.29 -57.91
CA ILE A 2 -19.11 -10.86 -56.58
C ILE A 2 -20.39 -11.59 -56.13
N PRO A 3 -20.35 -12.89 -55.79
CA PRO A 3 -21.54 -13.61 -55.36
C PRO A 3 -22.04 -13.02 -54.04
N CYS A 4 -23.37 -12.87 -53.91
CA CYS A 4 -24.05 -12.26 -52.75
C CYS A 4 -23.61 -12.87 -51.40
N THR A 5 -23.23 -14.15 -51.41
CA THR A 5 -22.68 -14.87 -50.25
C THR A 5 -21.32 -14.34 -49.78
N ALA A 6 -20.44 -13.90 -50.68
CA ALA A 6 -19.14 -13.33 -50.33
C ALA A 6 -19.29 -11.93 -49.70
N ALA A 7 -20.28 -11.16 -50.14
CA ALA A 7 -20.57 -9.85 -49.56
C ALA A 7 -21.11 -9.97 -48.12
N ILE A 8 -22.00 -10.94 -47.86
CA ILE A 8 -22.54 -11.20 -46.52
C ILE A 8 -21.45 -11.70 -45.58
N ALA A 9 -20.60 -12.64 -46.02
CA ALA A 9 -19.49 -13.15 -45.22
C ALA A 9 -18.50 -12.04 -44.83
N LEU A 10 -18.21 -11.10 -45.74
CA LEU A 10 -17.33 -9.97 -45.48
C LEU A 10 -17.93 -8.99 -44.46
N VAL A 11 -19.21 -8.68 -44.54
CA VAL A 11 -19.91 -7.81 -43.58
C VAL A 11 -19.95 -8.42 -42.19
N VAL A 12 -20.19 -9.73 -42.08
CA VAL A 12 -20.17 -10.45 -40.80
C VAL A 12 -18.74 -10.52 -40.22
N ALA A 13 -17.73 -10.76 -41.05
CA ALA A 13 -16.34 -10.76 -40.60
C ALA A 13 -15.90 -9.37 -40.10
N LEU A 14 -16.28 -8.31 -40.82
CA LEU A 14 -16.01 -6.91 -40.43
C LEU A 14 -16.72 -6.55 -39.13
N SER A 15 -17.99 -6.93 -38.96
CA SER A 15 -18.73 -6.64 -37.73
C SER A 15 -18.16 -7.39 -36.53
N LEU A 16 -17.82 -8.67 -36.66
CA LEU A 16 -17.16 -9.46 -35.61
C LEU A 16 -15.81 -8.86 -35.21
N ALA A 17 -15.00 -8.43 -36.18
CA ALA A 17 -13.73 -7.77 -35.91
C ALA A 17 -13.91 -6.44 -35.16
N GLN A 18 -14.95 -5.66 -35.51
CA GLN A 18 -15.28 -4.41 -34.85
C GLN A 18 -15.74 -4.61 -33.40
N TYR A 19 -16.57 -5.63 -33.15
CA TYR A 19 -16.98 -6.02 -31.79
C TYR A 19 -15.79 -6.47 -30.94
N ALA A 20 -14.88 -7.28 -31.48
CA ALA A 20 -13.68 -7.71 -30.76
C ALA A 20 -12.78 -6.52 -30.40
N SER A 21 -12.63 -5.53 -31.28
CA SER A 21 -11.83 -4.34 -31.03
C SER A 21 -12.44 -3.41 -29.97
N LEU A 22 -13.77 -3.22 -29.98
CA LEU A 22 -14.46 -2.47 -28.91
C LEU A 22 -14.36 -3.20 -27.56
N ALA A 23 -14.52 -4.52 -27.56
CA ALA A 23 -14.36 -5.33 -26.36
C ALA A 23 -12.93 -5.25 -25.80
N ALA A 24 -11.90 -5.26 -26.67
CA ALA A 24 -10.50 -5.10 -26.26
C ALA A 24 -10.20 -3.69 -25.73
N ALA A 25 -10.76 -2.64 -26.35
CA ALA A 25 -10.62 -1.26 -25.87
C ALA A 25 -11.32 -1.04 -24.52
N ALA A 26 -12.44 -1.73 -24.27
CA ALA A 26 -13.11 -1.76 -22.98
C ALA A 26 -12.47 -2.73 -21.96
N ALA A 27 -11.65 -3.68 -22.42
CA ALA A 27 -10.96 -4.66 -21.57
C ALA A 27 -9.71 -4.09 -20.88
N GLY A 28 -9.21 -2.93 -21.30
CA GLY A 28 -8.18 -2.20 -20.57
C GLY A 28 -8.76 -1.60 -19.30
N GLY A 29 -8.53 -2.24 -18.15
CA GLY A 29 -8.85 -1.66 -16.84
C GLY A 29 -8.23 -0.27 -16.65
N PRO A 30 -8.70 0.52 -15.66
CA PRO A 30 -8.18 1.87 -15.46
C PRO A 30 -6.69 1.83 -15.13
N ARG A 31 -5.94 2.77 -15.70
CA ARG A 31 -4.55 3.02 -15.37
C ARG A 31 -4.46 4.13 -14.33
N VAL A 32 -3.76 3.88 -13.22
CA VAL A 32 -3.75 4.80 -12.07
C VAL A 32 -2.32 5.20 -11.72
N ILE A 33 -2.10 6.51 -11.57
CA ILE A 33 -0.86 7.05 -11.01
C ILE A 33 -1.12 7.41 -9.54
N ILE A 34 -0.23 6.95 -8.66
CA ILE A 34 -0.22 7.31 -7.24
C ILE A 34 1.01 8.18 -6.99
N VAL A 35 0.80 9.41 -6.54
CA VAL A 35 1.90 10.33 -6.19
C VAL A 35 2.20 10.19 -4.69
N GLY A 36 3.38 9.67 -4.39
CA GLY A 36 3.88 9.38 -3.04
C GLY A 36 3.77 7.89 -2.67
N ALA A 37 4.89 7.29 -2.29
CA ALA A 37 5.04 5.93 -1.76
C ALA A 37 5.13 5.90 -0.23
N GLY A 38 4.43 6.82 0.45
CA GLY A 38 4.17 6.75 1.89
C GLY A 38 3.13 5.68 2.24
N ILE A 39 2.84 5.50 3.54
CA ILE A 39 1.90 4.47 4.01
C ILE A 39 0.51 4.54 3.34
N SER A 40 0.00 5.75 3.09
CA SER A 40 -1.28 5.96 2.40
C SER A 40 -1.22 5.57 0.92
N GLY A 41 -0.15 5.93 0.21
CA GLY A 41 0.02 5.60 -1.20
C GLY A 41 0.18 4.11 -1.43
N ILE A 42 1.02 3.44 -0.62
CA ILE A 42 1.18 1.99 -0.66
C ILE A 42 -0.13 1.28 -0.28
N SER A 43 -0.85 1.76 0.74
CA SER A 43 -2.15 1.19 1.12
C SER A 43 -3.21 1.34 0.03
N ALA A 44 -3.28 2.51 -0.63
CA ALA A 44 -4.17 2.75 -1.75
C ALA A 44 -3.83 1.84 -2.94
N GLY A 45 -2.54 1.74 -3.30
CA GLY A 45 -2.08 0.86 -4.36
C GLY A 45 -2.40 -0.60 -4.07
N LYS A 46 -2.14 -1.07 -2.84
CA LYS A 46 -2.55 -2.40 -2.40
C LYS A 46 -4.06 -2.61 -2.57
N ARG A 47 -4.88 -1.67 -2.13
CA ARG A 47 -6.34 -1.81 -2.19
C ARG A 47 -6.86 -1.85 -3.63
N LEU A 48 -6.24 -1.09 -4.55
CA LEU A 48 -6.54 -1.12 -5.98
C LEU A 48 -6.14 -2.47 -6.60
N CYS A 49 -4.95 -2.98 -6.29
CA CYS A 49 -4.51 -4.31 -6.72
C CYS A 49 -5.47 -5.40 -6.22
N ASP A 50 -5.86 -5.36 -4.94
CA ASP A 50 -6.82 -6.31 -4.36
C ASP A 50 -8.22 -6.20 -5.04
N ALA A 51 -8.53 -5.08 -5.71
CA ALA A 51 -9.74 -4.89 -6.50
C ALA A 51 -9.60 -5.32 -7.98
N GLY A 52 -8.44 -5.81 -8.40
CA GLY A 52 -8.16 -6.17 -9.80
C GLY A 52 -7.64 -5.01 -10.67
N ILE A 53 -7.41 -3.82 -10.10
CA ILE A 53 -6.79 -2.68 -10.82
C ILE A 53 -5.28 -2.74 -10.60
N THR A 54 -4.56 -3.31 -11.57
CA THR A 54 -3.13 -3.62 -11.44
C THR A 54 -2.21 -2.78 -12.32
N ASP A 55 -2.75 -2.02 -13.29
CA ASP A 55 -1.97 -1.04 -14.06
C ASP A 55 -1.75 0.23 -13.22
N LEU A 56 -0.78 0.13 -12.31
CA LEU A 56 -0.43 1.17 -11.35
C LEU A 56 0.99 1.68 -11.59
N LEU A 57 1.17 2.99 -11.48
CA LEU A 57 2.47 3.64 -11.40
C LEU A 57 2.55 4.47 -10.13
N ILE A 58 3.47 4.12 -9.22
CA ILE A 58 3.72 4.90 -8.00
C ILE A 58 4.95 5.78 -8.22
N LEU A 59 4.79 7.09 -8.07
CA LEU A 59 5.87 8.08 -8.20
C LEU A 59 6.23 8.62 -6.82
N GLU A 60 7.42 8.32 -6.33
CA GLU A 60 7.97 8.85 -5.08
C GLU A 60 9.02 9.93 -5.39
N ALA A 61 9.01 11.01 -4.61
CA ALA A 61 9.94 12.12 -4.79
C ALA A 61 11.32 11.82 -4.20
N THR A 62 11.37 11.04 -3.11
CA THR A 62 12.63 10.64 -2.47
C THR A 62 13.18 9.33 -3.06
N ASP A 63 14.35 8.92 -2.59
CA ASP A 63 15.00 7.66 -2.93
C ASP A 63 14.51 6.47 -2.08
N HIS A 64 13.48 6.66 -1.24
CA HIS A 64 12.97 5.64 -0.33
C HIS A 64 11.45 5.68 -0.18
N VAL A 65 10.85 4.51 0.07
CA VAL A 65 9.43 4.42 0.43
C VAL A 65 9.19 4.76 1.91
N GLY A 66 7.92 4.80 2.33
CA GLY A 66 7.50 4.96 3.73
C GLY A 66 7.16 6.40 4.12
N GLY A 67 7.74 7.39 3.43
CA GLY A 67 7.48 8.81 3.69
C GLY A 67 7.84 9.20 5.13
N ARG A 68 6.84 9.60 5.92
CA ARG A 68 7.02 10.01 7.33
C ARG A 68 7.23 8.84 8.31
N MET A 69 7.22 7.60 7.84
CA MET A 69 7.69 6.43 8.60
C MET A 69 9.11 6.11 8.11
N HIS A 70 10.10 6.67 8.78
CA HIS A 70 11.49 6.61 8.33
C HIS A 70 12.45 6.56 9.51
N LYS A 71 13.42 5.64 9.41
CA LYS A 71 14.50 5.47 10.38
C LYS A 71 15.81 6.01 9.82
N GLN A 72 16.66 6.53 10.69
CA GLN A 72 18.04 6.89 10.35
C GLN A 72 19.02 6.35 11.38
N ASN A 73 20.27 6.18 10.96
CA ASN A 73 21.35 5.86 11.89
C ASN A 73 21.75 7.12 12.66
N PHE A 74 21.76 7.03 13.99
CA PHE A 74 22.22 8.07 14.88
C PHE A 74 23.04 7.41 16.00
N ALA A 75 24.28 7.83 16.19
CA ALA A 75 25.18 7.29 17.21
C ALA A 75 25.31 5.75 17.20
N GLY A 76 25.30 5.13 16.02
CA GLY A 76 25.46 3.67 15.86
C GLY A 76 24.20 2.85 16.07
N ILE A 77 23.06 3.48 16.38
CA ILE A 77 21.75 2.83 16.48
C ILE A 77 20.77 3.39 15.45
N ASN A 78 19.75 2.62 15.08
CA ASN A 78 18.68 3.12 14.23
C ASN A 78 17.60 3.75 15.10
N VAL A 79 17.25 5.00 14.79
CA VAL A 79 16.19 5.77 15.45
C VAL A 79 15.14 6.16 14.42
N GLU A 80 13.87 6.23 14.83
CA GLU A 80 12.81 6.78 13.98
C GLU A 80 12.91 8.31 13.97
N VAL A 81 13.02 8.90 12.78
CA VAL A 81 13.00 10.37 12.61
C VAL A 81 11.60 10.91 12.28
N GLY A 82 10.63 9.99 12.17
CA GLY A 82 9.22 10.28 11.92
C GLY A 82 8.31 9.59 12.93
N ALA A 83 7.30 8.86 12.44
CA ALA A 83 6.37 8.15 13.33
C ALA A 83 7.08 7.08 14.17
N ASN A 84 6.91 7.12 15.49
CA ASN A 84 7.62 6.25 16.44
C ASN A 84 6.69 5.48 17.40
N TRP A 85 5.38 5.72 17.35
CA TRP A 85 4.38 5.03 18.18
C TRP A 85 3.29 4.37 17.34
N VAL A 86 2.76 3.26 17.87
CA VAL A 86 1.42 2.79 17.53
C VAL A 86 0.48 3.28 18.63
N GLU A 87 -0.23 4.36 18.34
CA GLU A 87 -1.14 4.98 19.31
C GLU A 87 -2.52 4.29 19.31
N GLY A 88 -3.19 4.26 20.46
CA GLY A 88 -4.52 3.67 20.58
C GLY A 88 -4.54 2.14 20.57
N VAL A 89 -3.71 1.52 21.40
CA VAL A 89 -3.69 0.06 21.64
C VAL A 89 -4.46 -0.29 22.92
N ASN A 90 -4.93 -1.53 23.03
CA ASN A 90 -5.71 -2.05 24.17
C ASN A 90 -7.05 -1.33 24.44
N GLY A 91 -7.61 -0.64 23.44
CA GLY A 91 -8.97 -0.11 23.49
C GLY A 91 -10.03 -1.15 23.12
N GLY A 92 -11.30 -0.73 23.12
CA GLY A 92 -12.43 -1.62 22.76
C GLY A 92 -12.49 -2.05 21.29
N LYS A 93 -11.65 -1.45 20.42
CA LYS A 93 -11.49 -1.84 19.01
C LYS A 93 -10.01 -2.03 18.72
N MET A 94 -9.70 -3.02 17.87
CA MET A 94 -8.32 -3.28 17.43
C MET A 94 -7.84 -2.19 16.49
N ASN A 95 -6.72 -1.55 16.80
CA ASN A 95 -6.00 -0.70 15.85
C ASN A 95 -5.44 -1.59 14.71
N PRO A 96 -5.71 -1.30 13.43
CA PRO A 96 -5.29 -2.15 12.30
C PRO A 96 -3.76 -2.30 12.17
N ILE A 97 -2.98 -1.36 12.71
CA ILE A 97 -1.51 -1.40 12.67
C ILE A 97 -0.94 -2.32 13.75
N TRP A 98 -1.65 -2.50 14.88
CA TRP A 98 -1.11 -3.22 16.03
C TRP A 98 -0.80 -4.70 15.76
N PRO A 99 -1.67 -5.50 15.10
CA PRO A 99 -1.34 -6.88 14.76
C PRO A 99 -0.14 -6.99 13.80
N ILE A 100 -0.01 -6.04 12.86
CA ILE A 100 1.10 -6.00 11.90
C ILE A 100 2.42 -5.84 12.67
N VAL A 101 2.48 -4.88 13.59
CA VAL A 101 3.66 -4.57 14.39
C VAL A 101 3.98 -5.71 15.37
N ASN A 102 2.99 -6.14 16.16
CA ASN A 102 3.21 -7.01 17.31
C ASN A 102 3.21 -8.51 16.98
N SER A 103 2.46 -8.93 15.95
CA SER A 103 2.27 -10.35 15.64
C SER A 103 2.90 -10.75 14.31
N THR A 104 2.66 -10.00 13.24
CA THR A 104 3.17 -10.33 11.90
C THR A 104 4.66 -10.08 11.78
N LEU A 105 5.11 -8.87 12.13
CA LEU A 105 6.51 -8.45 12.00
C LEU A 105 7.30 -8.62 13.30
N LYS A 106 6.61 -8.74 14.45
CA LYS A 106 7.21 -8.86 15.79
C LYS A 106 8.28 -7.79 16.04
N LEU A 107 7.98 -6.55 15.65
CA LEU A 107 8.88 -5.42 15.88
C LEU A 107 9.04 -5.20 17.38
N ARG A 108 10.28 -5.03 17.84
CA ARG A 108 10.58 -4.68 19.24
C ARG A 108 9.88 -3.35 19.56
N ASN A 109 8.97 -3.37 20.53
CA ASN A 109 8.23 -2.21 20.97
C ASN A 109 8.08 -2.23 22.48
N PHE A 110 7.80 -1.07 23.07
CA PHE A 110 7.63 -0.90 24.50
C PHE A 110 6.36 -0.11 24.77
N ARG A 111 5.59 -0.51 25.77
CA ARG A 111 4.44 0.27 26.23
C ARG A 111 4.95 1.49 26.99
N SER A 112 4.70 2.67 26.44
CA SER A 112 4.85 3.93 27.20
C SER A 112 3.68 4.04 28.18
N ASP A 113 3.97 3.89 29.47
CA ASP A 113 3.00 4.10 30.55
C ASP A 113 3.03 5.57 31.00
N PHE A 114 1.99 6.31 30.63
CA PHE A 114 1.82 7.72 30.95
C PHE A 114 0.95 7.96 32.20
N ASP A 115 0.38 6.91 32.79
CA ASP A 115 -0.52 7.04 33.96
C ASP A 115 0.27 7.40 35.24
N HIS A 116 1.56 7.04 35.28
CA HIS A 116 2.46 7.29 36.41
C HIS A 116 3.80 7.87 35.97
N LEU A 117 3.76 9.00 35.22
CA LEU A 117 4.96 9.68 34.71
C LEU A 117 6.07 9.81 35.76
N ALA A 118 5.75 10.27 36.98
CA ALA A 118 6.75 10.48 38.03
C ALA A 118 7.45 9.19 38.49
N GLN A 119 6.79 8.03 38.37
CA GLN A 119 7.35 6.72 38.76
C GLN A 119 8.09 6.02 37.61
N ASN A 120 7.78 6.39 36.36
CA ASN A 120 8.34 5.76 35.16
C ASN A 120 9.61 6.46 34.64
N VAL A 121 9.90 7.68 35.08
CA VAL A 121 11.13 8.43 34.73
C VAL A 121 12.42 7.68 35.10
N TYR A 122 12.37 6.75 36.06
CA TYR A 122 13.54 5.99 36.53
C TYR A 122 13.44 4.47 36.33
N LYS A 123 12.44 3.98 35.58
CA LYS A 123 12.26 2.55 35.29
C LYS A 123 12.91 2.09 33.98
N GLU A 124 13.94 2.79 33.53
CA GLU A 124 14.87 2.20 32.56
C GLU A 124 15.74 1.17 33.29
N GLU A 125 15.18 -0.02 33.52
CA GLU A 125 16.03 -1.21 33.63
C GLU A 125 16.75 -1.33 32.30
N TYR A 126 17.98 -0.83 32.26
CA TYR A 126 18.93 -1.06 31.19
C TYR A 126 18.98 -2.57 30.94
N VAL A 127 18.31 -3.02 29.89
CA VAL A 127 18.47 -4.37 29.35
C VAL A 127 19.85 -4.41 28.68
N LEU A 128 20.88 -4.45 29.52
CA LEU A 128 22.17 -5.01 29.18
C LEU A 128 21.98 -6.53 29.11
N LYS A 129 21.83 -7.03 27.90
CA LYS A 129 22.20 -8.41 27.55
C LYS A 129 23.08 -8.35 26.32
#